data_AF-A0A1W1W0J1-F1
#
_entry.id   AF-A0A1W1W0J1-F1
#
_cell.length_a   1.000
_cell.length_b   1.000
_cell.length_c   1.000
_cell.angle_alpha   90.00
_cell.angle_beta   90.00
_cell.angle_gamma   90.00
#
_symmetry.space_group_name_H-M   'P 1'
#
loop_
_entity.id
_entity.type
_entity.pdbx_description
1 polymer ?
#
loop_
_entity_poly.entity_id
_entity_poly.type
_entity_poly.pdbx_seq_one_letter_code
_entity_poly.pdbx_strand_id
1 'polypeptide(L)' 'MWTVIYIASSEKTATRLKEILTREGLLVKLRPVGTSQGENLGGYEILVPESEAEEAHEILSSALSRK' A
#
# COMPACT_ATOMS: atom_id res chain seq x y z
N MET A 1 5.57 2.61 -15.44
CA MET A 1 6.52 2.39 -14.32
C MET A 1 5.72 2.07 -13.06
N TRP A 2 6.27 1.34 -12.08
CA TRP A 2 5.61 1.11 -10.78
C TRP A 2 6.20 2.07 -9.75
N THR A 3 5.35 2.75 -8.98
CA THR A 3 5.76 3.71 -7.97
C THR A 3 5.25 3.30 -6.60
N VAL A 4 6.04 3.60 -5.55
CA VAL A 4 5.66 3.33 -4.16
C VAL A 4 4.85 4.53 -3.66
N ILE A 5 3.59 4.31 -3.30
CA ILE A 5 2.71 5.37 -2.79
C ILE A 5 2.57 5.36 -1.27
N TYR A 6 2.87 4.22 -0.63
CA TYR A 6 2.72 4.06 0.80
C TYR A 6 3.58 2.91 1.32
N ILE A 7 4.03 3.01 2.58
CA ILE A 7 4.74 1.94 3.29
C ILE A 7 3.98 1.64 4.57
N ALA A 8 3.34 0.48 4.60
CA ALA A 8 2.61 0.02 5.77
C ALA A 8 3.54 -0.70 6.74
N SER A 9 3.43 -0.43 8.04
CA SER A 9 4.24 -1.09 9.08
C SER A 9 3.80 -2.52 9.41
N SER A 10 2.71 -3.01 8.80
CA SER A 10 2.16 -4.35 9.04
C SER A 10 1.48 -4.87 7.79
N GLU A 11 1.57 -6.18 7.58
CA GLU A 11 0.89 -6.90 6.50
C GLU A 11 -0.61 -6.65 6.52
N LYS A 12 -1.22 -6.63 7.71
CA LYS A 12 -2.66 -6.43 7.86
C LYS A 12 -3.13 -5.10 7.27
N THR A 13 -2.38 -4.03 7.53
CA THR A 13 -2.65 -2.71 6.98
C THR A 13 -2.38 -2.69 5.47
N ALA A 14 -1.28 -3.29 5.03
CA ALA A 14 -0.93 -3.38 3.62
C ALA A 14 -2.01 -4.08 2.78
N THR A 15 -2.47 -5.24 3.26
CA THR A 15 -3.54 -6.03 2.65
C THR A 15 -4.85 -5.27 2.60
N ARG A 16 -5.23 -4.60 3.69
CA ARG A 16 -6.44 -3.77 3.72
C ARG A 16 -6.39 -2.64 2.69
N LEU A 17 -5.26 -1.95 2.59
CA LEU A 17 -5.09 -0.84 1.63
C LEU A 17 -5.09 -1.36 0.19
N LYS A 18 -4.45 -2.51 -0.06
CA LYS A 18 -4.53 -3.20 -1.36
C LYS A 18 -5.97 -3.52 -1.72
N GLU A 19 -6.75 -4.11 -0.81
CA GLU A 19 -8.15 -4.44 -1.09
C GLU A 19 -8.98 -3.20 -1.41
N ILE A 20 -8.80 -2.09 -0.69
CA ILE A 20 -9.51 -0.84 -0.96
C ILE A 20 -9.20 -0.36 -2.39
N LEU A 21 -7.91 -0.24 -2.73
CA LEU A 21 -7.47 0.22 -4.04
C LEU A 21 -7.92 -0.72 -5.17
N THR A 22 -7.80 -2.04 -4.98
CA THR A 22 -8.27 -3.03 -5.97
C THR A 22 -9.79 -2.99 -6.16
N ARG A 23 -10.57 -2.64 -5.13
CA ARG A 23 -12.03 -2.49 -5.24
C ARG A 23 -12.44 -1.28 -6.08
N GLU A 24 -11.63 -0.23 -6.08
CA GLU A 24 -11.83 0.94 -6.95
C GLU A 24 -11.36 0.67 -8.39
N GLY A 25 -10.73 -0.48 -8.66
CA GLY A 25 -10.28 -0.89 -9.99
C GLY A 25 -8.78 -0.67 -10.26
N LEU A 26 -8.02 -0.22 -9.26
CA LEU A 26 -6.60 0.11 -9.39
C LEU A 26 -5.71 -1.13 -9.29
N LEU A 27 -4.60 -1.13 -10.02
CA LEU A 27 -3.59 -2.18 -9.93
C LEU A 27 -2.65 -1.93 -8.74
N VAL A 28 -2.61 -2.89 -7.81
CA VAL A 28 -1.74 -2.79 -6.63
C VAL A 28 -0.83 -3.99 -6.48
N LYS A 29 0.44 -3.73 -6.21
CA LYS A 29 1.43 -4.71 -5.78
C LYS A 29 1.86 -4.43 -4.35
N LEU A 30 1.91 -5.48 -3.54
CA LEU A 30 2.51 -5.44 -2.23
C LEU A 30 3.91 -6.03 -2.32
N ARG A 31 4.88 -5.32 -1.76
CA ARG A 31 6.26 -5.77 -1.67
C ARG A 31 6.69 -5.73 -0.20
N PRO A 32 7.00 -6.88 0.41
CA PRO A 32 7.55 -6.91 1.75
C PRO A 32 8.95 -6.28 1.76
N VAL A 33 9.22 -5.44 2.75
CA VAL A 33 10.51 -4.82 3.02
C VAL A 33 10.90 -5.16 4.46
N GLY A 34 11.74 -6.16 4.62
CA GLY A 34 12.25 -6.60 5.92
C GLY A 34 13.10 -7.85 5.80
N THR A 35 14.28 -7.83 6.40
CA THR A 35 15.20 -8.96 6.47
C THR A 35 14.77 -9.95 7.55
N SER A 36 14.98 -11.24 7.28
CA SER A 36 14.49 -12.41 8.04
C SER A 36 14.97 -12.58 9.49
N GLN A 37 15.43 -11.53 10.19
CA GLN A 37 15.90 -11.63 11.57
C GLN A 37 15.53 -10.39 12.37
N GLY A 38 14.45 -10.48 13.14
CA GLY A 38 14.06 -9.44 14.10
C GLY A 38 12.57 -9.21 14.07
N GLU A 39 11.87 -9.86 15.00
CA GLU A 39 10.47 -9.64 15.33
C GLU A 39 10.04 -8.17 15.15
N ASN A 40 9.05 -7.93 14.27
CA ASN A 40 8.22 -6.72 14.14
C ASN A 40 8.64 -5.56 13.23
N LEU A 41 9.68 -5.64 12.39
CA LEU A 41 10.12 -4.49 11.55
C LEU A 41 10.00 -4.68 10.03
N GLY A 42 9.31 -5.73 9.56
CA GLY A 42 9.03 -5.92 8.14
C GLY A 42 7.87 -5.02 7.68
N GLY A 43 8.18 -3.87 7.09
CA GLY A 43 7.20 -3.04 6.41
C GLY A 43 6.74 -3.67 5.09
N TYR A 44 5.68 -3.11 4.51
CA TYR A 44 5.16 -3.50 3.20
C TYR A 44 4.99 -2.27 2.34
N GLU A 45 5.73 -2.21 1.24
CA GLU A 45 5.57 -1.21 0.19
C GLU A 45 4.31 -1.53 -0.62
N ILE A 46 3.48 -0.51 -0.80
CA ILE A 46 2.32 -0.52 -1.67
C ILE A 46 2.71 0.19 -2.95
N LEU A 47 2.73 -0.56 -4.05
CA LEU A 47 3.09 -0.06 -5.37
C LEU A 47 1.87 -0.02 -6.28
N VAL A 48 1.78 1.04 -7.07
CA VAL A 48 0.78 1.21 -8.13
C VAL A 48 1.44 1.67 -9.43
N PRO A 49 0.80 1.50 -10.59
CA PRO A 49 1.23 2.15 -11.81
C PRO A 49 1.32 3.66 -11.63
N GLU A 50 2.35 4.27 -12.21
CA GLU A 50 2.55 5.72 -12.18
C GLU A 50 1.31 6.51 -12.66
N SER A 51 0.62 6.01 -13.69
CA SER A 51 -0.62 6.61 -14.21
C SER A 51 -1.78 6.60 -13.21
N GLU A 52 -1.75 5.73 -12.21
CA GLU A 52 -2.78 5.54 -11.18
C GLU A 52 -2.34 6.10 -9.82
N ALA A 53 -1.13 6.67 -9.71
CA ALA A 53 -0.53 7.06 -8.44
C ALA A 53 -1.28 8.20 -7.75
N GLU A 54 -1.78 9.16 -8.51
CA GLU A 54 -2.54 10.31 -8.00
C GLU A 54 -3.89 9.84 -7.40
N GLU A 55 -4.66 9.08 -8.18
CA GLU A 55 -5.96 8.55 -7.76
C GLU A 55 -5.84 7.60 -6.55
N ALA A 56 -4.82 6.72 -6.56
CA ALA A 56 -4.53 5.86 -5.43
C ALA A 56 -4.19 6.66 -4.17
N HIS A 57 -3.48 7.79 -4.29
CA HIS A 57 -3.15 8.65 -3.16
C HIS A 57 -4.40 9.31 -2.55
N GLU A 58 -5.33 9.78 -3.39
CA GLU A 58 -6.61 10.34 -2.93
C GLU A 58 -7.45 9.30 -2.17
N ILE A 59 -7.56 8.09 -2.71
CA ILE A 59 -8.29 6.99 -2.08
C ILE A 59 -7.66 6.62 -0.74
N LEU A 60 -6.32 6.48 -0.68
CA LEU A 60 -5.62 6.21 0.58
C LEU A 60 -5.83 7.31 1.62
N SER A 61 -5.73 8.58 1.21
CA SER A 61 -5.96 9.72 2.09
C SER A 61 -7.38 9.71 2.66
N SER A 62 -8.38 9.39 1.83
CA SER A 62 -9.78 9.23 2.27
C SER A 62 -9.95 8.06 3.24
N ALA A 63 -9.26 6.94 3.00
CA ALA A 63 -9.33 5.73 3.81
C ALA A 63 -8.66 5.89 5.18
N LEU A 64 -7.58 6.69 5.25
CA LEU A 64 -6.83 6.98 6.48
C LEU A 64 -7.45 8.12 7.29
N SER A 65 -8.04 9.12 6.62
CA SER A 65 -8.68 10.28 7.28
C SER A 65 -10.02 9.98 7.92
N ARG A 66 -10.67 8.85 7.58
CA ARG A 66 -11.89 8.41 8.27
C ARG A 66 -11.53 7.84 9.65
N LYS A 67 -11.26 8.72 10.61
CA LYS A 67 -11.07 8.41 12.02
C LYS A 67 -12.19 9.01 12.86
#